data_AF-W9VRV3-F1
#
_entry.id   AF-W9VRV3-F1
#
_cell.length_a   1.000
_cell.length_b   1.000
_cell.length_c   1.000
_cell.angle_alpha   90.00
_cell.angle_beta   90.00
_cell.angle_gamma   90.00
#
_symmetry.space_group_name_H-M   'P 1'
#
loop_
_entity.id
_entity.type
_entity.pdbx_description
1 polymer ?
#
loop_
_entity_poly.entity_id
_entity_poly.type
_entity_poly.pdbx_seq_one_letter_code
_entity_poly.pdbx_strand_id
1 'polypeptide(L)'
;MDHNINLGALRDHLIAIALNAGAMITQASSSATASLPADGTNNPSTKKNSADLVTETDKAVEDFISRDLKTTYPNCHFMGEETYVPGQKLGPEPTFIVDPIDGTTNFVHGWPYVSVSLGFAVGREPVVGVVYNPFSGRLYHGVKGRGSFVRIVRGDRVAEAAEVAGEAEEDRRLPLRQPAPPLTGLDECVVAIEYGSDRSGENWRTKVDTWAALGASKDEGGAMVHSARALGSAALNLCGVAEGTLDAYWEGGCWAWDVCAGWVVLKEAGGVIVDGNPGRWEIPVDHRKYLAVRGAEGSKGQRELVEEFWGFVKGRMEYEH
;
A
#
# COMPACT_ATOMS: atom_id res chain seq x y z
N MET A 1 13.42 -28.37 -5.95
CA MET A 1 14.44 -27.40 -5.53
C MET A 1 13.91 -26.76 -4.26
N ASP A 2 14.52 -27.06 -3.13
CA ASP A 2 14.12 -26.55 -1.82
C ASP A 2 14.35 -25.03 -1.76
N HIS A 3 13.31 -24.25 -2.02
CA HIS A 3 13.33 -22.80 -1.86
C HIS A 3 13.06 -22.44 -0.40
N ASN A 4 13.96 -22.82 0.50
CA ASN A 4 13.88 -22.34 1.88
C ASN A 4 14.51 -20.95 1.98
N ILE A 5 13.91 -19.97 1.30
CA ILE A 5 14.28 -18.56 1.47
C ILE A 5 13.99 -18.21 2.93
N ASN A 6 15.02 -17.79 3.66
CA ASN A 6 14.84 -17.33 5.02
C ASN A 6 14.05 -16.01 4.99
N LEU A 7 12.75 -16.08 5.27
CA LEU A 7 11.85 -14.93 5.18
C LEU A 7 12.24 -13.78 6.12
N GLY A 8 12.89 -14.07 7.25
CA GLY A 8 13.40 -13.04 8.15
C GLY A 8 14.56 -12.28 7.53
N ALA A 9 15.56 -13.01 7.00
CA ALA A 9 16.69 -12.40 6.30
C ALA A 9 16.25 -11.67 5.03
N LEU A 10 15.22 -12.17 4.33
CA LEU A 10 14.64 -11.49 3.18
C LEU A 10 13.98 -10.17 3.60
N ARG A 11 13.15 -10.17 4.65
CA ARG A 11 12.56 -8.93 5.20
C ARG A 11 13.66 -7.91 5.50
N ASP A 12 14.69 -8.33 6.21
CA ASP A 12 15.83 -7.48 6.58
C ASP A 12 16.51 -6.86 5.36
N HIS A 13 16.66 -7.63 4.30
CA HIS A 13 17.19 -7.13 3.03
C HIS A 13 16.23 -6.14 2.33
N LEU A 14 14.92 -6.44 2.29
CA LEU A 14 13.92 -5.54 1.72
C LEU A 14 13.83 -4.21 2.50
N ILE A 15 14.04 -4.23 3.82
CA ILE A 15 14.13 -3.01 4.63
C ILE A 15 15.30 -2.14 4.16
N ALA A 16 16.49 -2.71 3.99
CA ALA A 16 17.65 -1.97 3.50
C ALA A 16 17.42 -1.37 2.11
N ILE A 17 16.81 -2.14 1.20
CA ILE A 17 16.43 -1.65 -0.14
C ILE A 17 15.43 -0.49 -0.04
N ALA A 18 14.38 -0.62 0.76
CA ALA A 18 13.36 0.41 0.93
C ALA A 18 13.94 1.73 1.48
N LEU A 19 14.86 1.65 2.45
CA LEU A 19 15.54 2.82 3.01
C LEU A 19 16.38 3.56 1.95
N ASN A 20 17.14 2.82 1.13
CA ASN A 20 17.94 3.40 0.04
C ASN A 20 17.06 4.01 -1.06
N ALA A 21 16.00 3.31 -1.46
CA ALA A 21 15.01 3.81 -2.42
C ALA A 21 14.33 5.09 -1.91
N GLY A 22 13.95 5.13 -0.64
CA GLY A 22 13.38 6.32 -0.01
C GLY A 22 14.33 7.53 0.01
N ALA A 23 15.63 7.29 0.18
CA ALA A 23 16.65 8.35 0.07
C ALA A 23 16.72 8.91 -1.37
N MET A 24 16.62 8.06 -2.39
CA MET A 24 16.54 8.51 -3.80
C MET A 24 15.31 9.40 -4.05
N ILE A 25 14.13 8.99 -3.55
CA ILE A 25 12.86 9.71 -3.72
C ILE A 25 12.91 11.10 -3.08
N THR A 26 13.41 11.18 -1.84
CA THR A 26 13.50 12.45 -1.10
C THR A 26 14.53 13.43 -1.69
N GLN A 27 15.64 12.92 -2.24
CA GLN A 27 16.61 13.72 -2.99
C GLN A 27 15.99 14.29 -4.27
N ALA A 28 15.27 13.47 -5.04
CA ALA A 28 14.59 13.91 -6.27
C ALA A 28 13.54 14.99 -6.00
N SER A 29 12.72 14.84 -4.95
CA SER A 29 11.73 15.84 -4.53
C SER A 29 12.37 17.20 -4.17
N SER A 30 13.49 17.17 -3.45
CA SER A 30 14.24 18.37 -3.07
C SER A 30 14.82 19.10 -4.30
N SER A 31 15.28 18.36 -5.31
CA SER A 31 15.76 18.94 -6.56
C SER A 31 14.64 19.53 -7.41
N ALA A 32 13.45 18.92 -7.44
CA ALA A 32 12.29 19.44 -8.16
C ALA A 32 11.79 20.78 -7.58
N THR A 33 11.80 20.93 -6.26
CA THR A 33 11.41 22.18 -5.58
C THR A 33 12.44 23.30 -5.71
N ALA A 34 13.75 22.98 -5.72
CA ALA A 34 14.82 23.96 -5.95
C ALA A 34 14.84 24.53 -7.39
N SER A 35 14.14 23.89 -8.33
CA SER A 35 14.06 24.29 -9.74
C SER A 35 12.94 25.30 -10.04
N LEU A 36 12.12 25.67 -9.05
CA LEU A 36 11.12 26.72 -9.18
C LEU A 36 11.79 28.09 -8.94
N PRO A 37 11.82 29.01 -9.93
CA PRO A 37 12.44 30.31 -9.72
C PRO A 37 11.61 31.12 -8.71
N ALA A 38 12.28 31.77 -7.76
CA ALA A 38 11.67 32.72 -6.81
C ALA A 38 11.09 33.98 -7.48
N ASP A 39 11.40 34.18 -8.77
CA ASP A 39 10.96 35.31 -9.57
C ASP A 39 10.20 34.79 -10.80
N GLY A 40 8.95 35.22 -11.00
CA GLY A 40 7.94 34.66 -11.91
C GLY A 40 8.24 34.74 -13.42
N THR A 41 9.49 34.61 -13.82
CA THR A 41 9.94 34.61 -15.21
C THR A 41 9.86 33.19 -15.79
N ASN A 42 8.83 32.95 -16.59
CA ASN A 42 8.65 31.69 -17.32
C ASN A 42 9.55 31.67 -18.56
N ASN A 43 10.73 31.04 -18.46
CA ASN A 43 11.48 30.61 -19.65
C ASN A 43 10.96 29.22 -20.11
N PRO A 44 10.36 29.08 -21.31
CA PRO A 44 9.62 27.85 -21.68
C PRO A 44 10.47 26.70 -22.22
N SER A 45 11.79 26.87 -22.43
CA SER A 45 12.57 25.95 -23.27
C SER A 45 13.46 24.94 -22.53
N THR A 46 13.44 24.89 -21.19
CA THR A 46 14.31 23.99 -20.40
C THR A 46 13.65 23.33 -19.18
N LYS A 47 12.36 23.57 -18.94
CA LYS A 47 11.66 23.02 -17.77
C LYS A 47 11.11 21.62 -18.11
N LYS A 48 11.78 20.56 -17.66
CA LYS A 48 11.13 19.25 -17.51
C LYS A 48 9.93 19.46 -16.60
N ASN A 49 8.73 19.04 -17.03
CA ASN A 49 7.55 19.22 -16.20
C ASN A 49 7.63 18.28 -14.99
N SER A 50 6.84 18.52 -13.94
CA SER A 50 6.89 17.69 -12.72
C SER A 50 6.60 16.21 -13.03
N ALA A 51 5.67 15.92 -13.94
CA ALA A 51 5.34 14.54 -14.34
C ALA A 51 6.51 13.80 -15.01
N ASP A 52 7.34 14.49 -15.79
CA ASP A 52 8.55 13.93 -16.42
C ASP A 52 9.59 13.55 -15.36
N LEU A 53 9.76 14.40 -14.33
CA LEU A 53 10.70 14.14 -13.22
C LEU A 53 10.26 12.95 -12.35
N VAL A 54 8.96 12.82 -12.14
CA VAL A 54 8.37 11.68 -11.42
C VAL A 54 8.66 10.39 -12.20
N THR A 55 8.30 10.34 -13.48
CA THR A 55 8.56 9.18 -14.35
C THR A 55 10.04 8.76 -14.39
N GLU A 56 10.98 9.70 -14.34
CA GLU A 56 12.42 9.40 -14.27
C GLU A 56 12.84 8.84 -12.91
N THR A 57 12.26 9.37 -11.82
CA THR A 57 12.53 8.92 -10.45
C THR A 57 12.00 7.51 -10.22
N ASP A 58 10.74 7.25 -10.60
CA ASP A 58 10.10 5.94 -10.57
C ASP A 58 10.96 4.86 -11.23
N LYS A 59 11.37 5.09 -12.48
CA LYS A 59 12.22 4.17 -13.24
C LYS A 59 13.58 3.96 -12.60
N ALA A 60 14.21 5.01 -12.10
CA ALA A 60 15.52 4.90 -11.45
C ALA A 60 15.45 4.09 -10.14
N VAL A 61 14.38 4.26 -9.37
CA VAL A 61 14.12 3.50 -8.14
C VAL A 61 13.83 2.03 -8.46
N GLU A 62 12.96 1.74 -9.43
CA GLU A 62 12.68 0.35 -9.83
C GLU A 62 13.91 -0.35 -10.42
N ASP A 63 14.73 0.35 -11.21
CA ASP A 63 15.99 -0.16 -11.73
C ASP A 63 16.96 -0.54 -10.60
N PHE A 64 17.07 0.30 -9.58
CA PHE A 64 17.89 0.03 -8.40
C PHE A 64 17.39 -1.22 -7.66
N ILE A 65 16.09 -1.26 -7.32
CA ILE A 65 15.46 -2.38 -6.60
C ILE A 65 15.60 -3.68 -7.40
N SER A 66 15.27 -3.66 -8.69
CA SER A 66 15.25 -4.86 -9.53
C SER A 66 16.64 -5.43 -9.78
N ARG A 67 17.67 -4.58 -9.93
CA ARG A 67 19.07 -5.05 -10.07
C ARG A 67 19.56 -5.75 -8.82
N ASP A 68 19.28 -5.17 -7.64
CA ASP A 68 19.66 -5.77 -6.37
C ASP A 68 18.99 -7.13 -6.18
N LEU A 69 17.66 -7.18 -6.32
CA LEU A 69 16.88 -8.40 -6.10
C LEU A 69 17.24 -9.51 -7.10
N LYS A 70 17.44 -9.19 -8.38
CA LYS A 70 17.85 -10.18 -9.40
C LYS A 70 19.25 -10.70 -9.16
N THR A 71 20.14 -9.89 -8.61
CA THR A 71 21.51 -10.31 -8.26
C THR A 71 21.51 -11.24 -7.06
N THR A 72 20.76 -10.89 -6.01
CA THR A 72 20.73 -11.62 -4.74
C THR A 72 19.85 -12.87 -4.80
N TYR A 73 18.74 -12.81 -5.54
CA TYR A 73 17.74 -13.87 -5.65
C TYR A 73 17.45 -14.23 -7.12
N PRO A 74 18.43 -14.74 -7.88
CA PRO A 74 18.32 -14.92 -9.34
C PRO A 74 17.25 -15.93 -9.78
N ASN A 75 16.73 -16.75 -8.85
CA ASN A 75 15.68 -17.74 -9.12
C ASN A 75 14.26 -17.23 -8.81
N CYS A 76 14.13 -16.01 -8.29
CA CYS A 76 12.83 -15.39 -8.04
C CYS A 76 12.42 -14.54 -9.24
N HIS A 77 11.12 -14.52 -9.51
CA HIS A 77 10.53 -13.65 -10.51
C HIS A 77 10.41 -12.21 -9.98
N PHE A 78 10.22 -11.26 -10.89
CA PHE A 78 10.04 -9.85 -10.58
C PHE A 78 8.84 -9.30 -11.34
N MET A 79 8.01 -8.53 -10.66
CA MET A 79 6.86 -7.81 -11.18
C MET A 79 6.88 -6.40 -10.58
N GLY A 80 7.22 -5.41 -11.40
CA GLY A 80 7.23 -3.99 -11.02
C GLY A 80 6.19 -3.21 -11.81
N GLU A 81 5.76 -2.07 -11.29
CA GLU A 81 4.86 -1.14 -11.99
C GLU A 81 5.49 -0.62 -13.30
N GLU A 82 6.73 -0.15 -13.24
CA GLU A 82 7.37 0.55 -14.36
C GLU A 82 7.81 -0.41 -15.47
N THR A 83 8.03 -1.69 -15.11
CA THR A 83 8.37 -2.76 -16.05
C THR A 83 7.18 -3.66 -16.40
N TYR A 84 5.96 -3.31 -15.95
CA TYR A 84 4.76 -4.07 -16.27
C TYR A 84 4.51 -4.12 -17.78
N VAL A 85 4.16 -5.32 -18.26
CA VAL A 85 3.73 -5.54 -19.65
C VAL A 85 2.26 -5.96 -19.64
N PRO A 86 1.38 -5.30 -20.44
CA PRO A 86 -0.03 -5.67 -20.53
C PRO A 86 -0.23 -7.17 -20.79
N GLY A 87 -1.07 -7.80 -19.96
CA GLY A 87 -1.37 -9.23 -20.02
C GLY A 87 -0.40 -10.12 -19.23
N GLN A 88 0.62 -9.55 -18.59
CA GLN A 88 1.46 -10.27 -17.63
C GLN A 88 0.60 -10.70 -16.43
N LYS A 89 0.64 -12.00 -16.11
CA LYS A 89 -0.10 -12.58 -14.98
C LYS A 89 0.86 -13.04 -13.90
N LEU A 90 0.43 -12.93 -12.64
CA LEU A 90 1.18 -13.47 -11.52
C LEU A 90 1.11 -15.00 -11.54
N GLY A 91 2.27 -15.65 -11.63
CA GLY A 91 2.39 -17.10 -11.55
C GLY A 91 2.48 -17.61 -10.10
N PRO A 92 2.51 -18.93 -9.89
CA PRO A 92 2.73 -19.52 -8.56
C PRO A 92 4.20 -19.42 -8.09
N GLU A 93 5.12 -19.03 -8.95
CA GLU A 93 6.55 -18.94 -8.66
C GLU A 93 6.84 -17.86 -7.59
N PRO A 94 7.90 -18.03 -6.78
CA PRO A 94 8.35 -16.98 -5.87
C PRO A 94 8.63 -15.68 -6.62
N THR A 95 7.89 -14.62 -6.31
CA THR A 95 7.87 -13.37 -7.08
C THR A 95 8.01 -12.17 -6.17
N PHE A 96 8.96 -11.28 -6.48
CA PHE A 96 8.99 -9.92 -5.95
C PHE A 96 7.96 -9.07 -6.68
N ILE A 97 7.11 -8.39 -5.93
CA ILE A 97 6.03 -7.53 -6.44
C ILE A 97 6.28 -6.14 -5.87
N VAL A 98 6.64 -5.19 -6.72
CA VAL A 98 7.26 -3.92 -6.33
C VAL A 98 6.51 -2.74 -6.92
N ASP A 99 6.22 -1.75 -6.08
CA ASP A 99 5.85 -0.40 -6.49
C ASP A 99 6.97 0.54 -6.01
N PRO A 100 7.72 1.18 -6.95
CA PRO A 100 8.79 2.08 -6.59
C PRO A 100 8.30 3.35 -5.87
N ILE A 101 7.13 3.88 -6.24
CA ILE A 101 6.53 5.11 -5.68
C ILE A 101 4.99 5.02 -5.72
N ASP A 102 4.42 4.35 -4.72
CA ASP A 102 2.97 4.36 -4.50
C ASP A 102 2.55 5.76 -4.03
N GLY A 103 1.54 6.32 -4.70
CA GLY A 103 1.13 7.70 -4.54
C GLY A 103 1.89 8.69 -5.42
N THR A 104 2.21 8.30 -6.65
CA THR A 104 2.80 9.15 -7.71
C THR A 104 2.15 10.54 -7.80
N THR A 105 0.81 10.64 -7.72
CA THR A 105 0.10 11.92 -7.72
C THR A 105 0.44 12.78 -6.49
N ASN A 106 0.53 12.17 -5.31
CA ASN A 106 0.95 12.86 -4.11
C ASN A 106 2.39 13.37 -4.24
N PHE A 107 3.28 12.56 -4.81
CA PHE A 107 4.66 12.94 -5.07
C PHE A 107 4.76 14.15 -6.00
N VAL A 108 4.02 14.15 -7.13
CA VAL A 108 3.93 15.30 -8.06
C VAL A 108 3.50 16.59 -7.35
N HIS A 109 2.58 16.48 -6.40
CA HIS A 109 2.01 17.63 -5.68
C HIS A 109 2.73 17.98 -4.37
N GLY A 110 3.78 17.25 -4.00
CA GLY A 110 4.51 17.45 -2.74
C GLY A 110 3.70 17.09 -1.48
N TRP A 111 2.67 16.24 -1.62
CA TRP A 111 1.94 15.71 -0.47
C TRP A 111 2.72 14.53 0.15
N PRO A 112 3.03 14.54 1.46
CA PRO A 112 4.01 13.61 2.07
C PRO A 112 3.43 12.21 2.39
N TYR A 113 2.49 11.73 1.56
CA TYR A 113 1.86 10.43 1.68
C TYR A 113 2.22 9.57 0.46
N VAL A 114 3.49 9.19 0.41
CA VAL A 114 4.15 8.50 -0.70
C VAL A 114 4.98 7.38 -0.11
N SER A 115 5.05 6.21 -0.76
CA SER A 115 5.83 5.09 -0.24
C SER A 115 6.52 4.24 -1.30
N VAL A 116 7.62 3.62 -0.91
CA VAL A 116 8.16 2.43 -1.58
C VAL A 116 7.42 1.21 -1.02
N SER A 117 6.89 0.34 -1.89
CA SER A 117 6.19 -0.90 -1.49
C SER A 117 6.88 -2.12 -2.09
N LEU A 118 7.40 -2.98 -1.22
CA LEU A 118 8.16 -4.18 -1.58
C LEU A 118 7.47 -5.43 -1.02
N GLY A 119 6.82 -6.19 -1.88
CA GLY A 119 6.17 -7.45 -1.56
C GLY A 119 6.94 -8.66 -2.09
N PHE A 120 6.81 -9.78 -1.40
CA PHE A 120 7.25 -11.08 -1.89
C PHE A 120 6.13 -12.11 -1.73
N ALA A 121 5.78 -12.78 -2.82
CA ALA A 121 4.70 -13.76 -2.86
C ALA A 121 5.21 -15.14 -3.29
N VAL A 122 4.62 -16.20 -2.72
CA VAL A 122 4.86 -17.59 -3.10
C VAL A 122 3.50 -18.25 -3.30
N GLY A 123 3.27 -18.90 -4.45
CA GLY A 123 1.97 -19.50 -4.75
C GLY A 123 0.84 -18.46 -4.85
N ARG A 124 1.16 -17.23 -5.28
CA ARG A 124 0.26 -16.05 -5.27
C ARG A 124 -0.20 -15.59 -3.88
N GLU A 125 0.42 -16.10 -2.82
CA GLU A 125 0.18 -15.66 -1.46
C GLU A 125 1.31 -14.72 -1.01
N PRO A 126 1.01 -13.48 -0.57
CA PRO A 126 2.01 -12.60 0.02
C PRO A 126 2.58 -13.19 1.32
N VAL A 127 3.92 -13.23 1.45
CA VAL A 127 4.60 -13.83 2.62
C VAL A 127 5.60 -12.91 3.32
N VAL A 128 6.14 -11.89 2.63
CA VAL A 128 6.95 -10.81 3.22
C VAL A 128 6.50 -9.49 2.60
N GLY A 129 6.37 -8.44 3.42
CA GLY A 129 6.01 -7.11 2.95
C GLY A 129 6.78 -6.04 3.70
N VAL A 130 7.25 -5.03 2.98
CA VAL A 130 7.86 -3.80 3.51
C VAL A 130 7.23 -2.61 2.80
N VAL A 131 6.70 -1.64 3.55
CA VAL A 131 6.19 -0.36 3.02
C VAL A 131 6.90 0.76 3.76
N TYR A 132 7.57 1.65 3.04
CA TYR A 132 8.30 2.75 3.64
C TYR A 132 7.86 4.09 3.07
N ASN A 133 7.35 4.97 3.93
CA ASN A 133 7.13 6.37 3.59
C ASN A 133 8.36 7.20 4.02
N PRO A 134 9.20 7.67 3.08
CA PRO A 134 10.43 8.36 3.41
C PRO A 134 10.23 9.79 3.91
N PHE A 135 9.08 10.41 3.65
CA PHE A 135 8.77 11.77 4.11
C PHE A 135 8.35 11.80 5.58
N SER A 136 7.65 10.77 6.05
CA SER A 136 7.27 10.63 7.45
C SER A 136 8.23 9.76 8.27
N GLY A 137 9.12 9.02 7.60
CA GLY A 137 10.02 8.05 8.22
C GLY A 137 9.31 6.78 8.69
N ARG A 138 8.03 6.57 8.35
CA ARG A 138 7.28 5.39 8.79
C ARG A 138 7.62 4.19 7.91
N LEU A 139 8.22 3.17 8.51
CA LEU A 139 8.56 1.91 7.87
C LEU A 139 7.71 0.79 8.49
N TYR A 140 6.86 0.19 7.68
CA TYR A 140 6.04 -0.96 8.03
C TYR A 140 6.68 -2.22 7.48
N HIS A 141 6.66 -3.31 8.24
CA HIS A 141 7.11 -4.60 7.76
C HIS A 141 6.32 -5.75 8.38
N GLY A 142 6.28 -6.88 7.68
CA GLY A 142 5.65 -8.11 8.16
C GLY A 142 6.21 -9.35 7.49
N VAL A 143 6.19 -10.46 8.21
CA VAL A 143 6.55 -11.79 7.71
C VAL A 143 5.47 -12.77 8.11
N LYS A 144 5.02 -13.60 7.18
CA LYS A 144 3.95 -14.59 7.41
C LYS A 144 4.20 -15.42 8.68
N GLY A 145 3.23 -15.39 9.59
CA GLY A 145 3.26 -16.09 10.88
C GLY A 145 4.20 -15.51 11.94
N ARG A 146 4.73 -14.30 11.73
CA ARG A 146 5.67 -13.64 12.67
C ARG A 146 5.19 -12.27 13.16
N GLY A 147 4.02 -11.82 12.75
CA GLY A 147 3.50 -10.50 13.08
C GLY A 147 4.04 -9.42 12.14
N SER A 148 3.45 -8.23 12.29
CA SER A 148 3.87 -7.01 11.60
C SER A 148 4.15 -5.89 12.59
N PHE A 149 4.97 -4.95 12.12
CA PHE A 149 5.56 -3.92 12.95
C PHE A 149 5.66 -2.61 12.19
N VAL A 150 5.73 -1.51 12.93
CA VAL A 150 6.09 -0.20 12.42
C VAL A 150 7.32 0.33 13.15
N ARG A 151 8.26 0.88 12.38
CA ARG A 151 9.47 1.58 12.83
C ARG A 151 9.38 3.04 12.41
N ILE A 152 9.87 3.94 13.27
CA ILE A 152 10.02 5.36 12.91
C ILE A 152 11.49 5.65 12.64
N VAL A 153 11.83 5.75 11.36
CA VAL A 153 13.16 6.10 10.85
C VAL A 153 13.33 7.62 10.94
N ARG A 154 14.37 8.09 11.63
CA ARG A 154 14.70 9.52 11.75
C ARG A 154 15.87 9.84 10.82
N GLY A 155 15.85 11.01 10.18
CA GLY A 155 16.73 11.40 9.06
C GLY A 155 18.23 11.18 9.29
N ASP A 156 18.71 11.32 10.51
CA ASP A 156 20.13 11.18 10.88
C ASP A 156 20.62 9.72 10.84
N ARG A 157 19.67 8.76 10.80
CA ARG A 157 19.93 7.32 10.97
C ARG A 157 19.60 6.48 9.73
N VAL A 158 19.36 7.07 8.56
CA VAL A 158 19.06 6.29 7.34
C VAL A 158 20.26 5.43 6.93
N ALA A 159 21.48 5.96 7.04
CA ALA A 159 22.71 5.22 6.74
C ALA A 159 22.99 4.10 7.77
N GLU A 160 22.77 4.36 9.06
CA GLU A 160 22.98 3.36 10.13
C GLU A 160 21.86 2.29 10.16
N ALA A 161 20.61 2.66 9.87
CA ALA A 161 19.47 1.74 9.82
C ALA A 161 19.53 0.78 8.61
N ALA A 162 20.25 1.15 7.55
CA ALA A 162 20.54 0.27 6.42
C ALA A 162 21.56 -0.83 6.78
N GLU A 163 22.40 -0.63 7.80
CA GLU A 163 23.41 -1.60 8.25
C GLU A 163 22.89 -2.54 9.35
N VAL A 164 21.91 -2.11 10.15
CA VAL A 164 21.38 -2.89 11.29
C VAL A 164 20.00 -3.45 10.96
N ALA A 165 19.99 -4.51 10.16
CA ALA A 165 18.77 -5.26 9.84
C ALA A 165 18.53 -6.35 10.90
N GLY A 166 17.60 -6.07 11.81
CA GLY A 166 17.14 -6.95 12.89
C GLY A 166 15.93 -6.34 13.61
N GLU A 167 15.34 -7.08 14.55
CA GLU A 167 14.32 -6.55 15.49
C GLU A 167 14.98 -5.52 16.40
N ALA A 168 15.10 -4.27 15.93
CA ALA A 168 15.61 -3.18 16.72
C ALA A 168 14.60 -2.87 17.85
N GLU A 169 15.08 -2.38 19.01
CA GLU A 169 14.22 -1.93 20.13
C GLU A 169 13.17 -0.85 19.72
N GLU A 170 13.22 -0.35 18.48
CA GLU A 170 12.32 0.65 17.91
C GLU A 170 11.11 0.08 17.14
N ASP A 171 11.03 -1.24 16.91
CA ASP A 171 9.91 -1.86 16.21
C ASP A 171 8.67 -2.01 17.12
N ARG A 172 7.60 -1.32 16.77
CA ARG A 172 6.32 -1.41 17.48
C ARG A 172 5.40 -2.39 16.78
N ARG A 173 4.98 -3.44 17.50
CA ARG A 173 4.04 -4.45 16.98
C ARG A 173 2.69 -3.84 16.63
N LEU A 174 2.13 -4.26 15.50
CA LEU A 174 0.80 -3.86 15.03
C LEU A 174 -0.28 -4.87 15.48
N PRO A 175 -1.53 -4.40 15.69
CA PRO A 175 -1.96 -3.00 15.71
C PRO A 175 -1.36 -2.26 16.91
N LEU A 176 -1.29 -0.93 16.83
CA LEU A 176 -0.65 -0.14 17.89
C LEU A 176 -1.47 -0.07 19.18
N ARG A 177 -2.79 -0.24 19.09
CA ARG A 177 -3.69 -0.34 20.23
C ARG A 177 -3.92 -1.82 20.56
N GLN A 178 -3.52 -2.24 21.77
CA GLN A 178 -3.66 -3.61 22.23
C GLN A 178 -4.35 -3.65 23.62
N PRO A 179 -5.42 -4.47 23.81
CA PRO A 179 -6.09 -5.26 22.77
C PRO A 179 -6.73 -4.37 21.70
N ALA A 180 -6.86 -4.89 20.49
CA ALA A 180 -7.50 -4.19 19.39
C ALA A 180 -8.99 -3.96 19.72
N PRO A 181 -9.54 -2.75 19.55
CA PRO A 181 -10.96 -2.50 19.84
C PRO A 181 -11.88 -3.44 19.05
N PRO A 182 -13.05 -3.78 19.58
CA PRO A 182 -14.06 -4.49 18.79
C PRO A 182 -14.49 -3.65 17.58
N LEU A 183 -15.07 -4.33 16.58
CA LEU A 183 -15.81 -3.70 15.50
C LEU A 183 -17.29 -3.96 15.74
N THR A 184 -18.09 -2.91 15.84
CA THR A 184 -19.50 -2.97 16.25
C THR A 184 -20.47 -2.56 15.13
N GLY A 185 -20.02 -1.74 14.19
CA GLY A 185 -20.77 -1.30 13.01
C GLY A 185 -20.01 -0.26 12.20
N LEU A 186 -20.47 0.00 10.98
CA LEU A 186 -19.85 1.01 10.10
C LEU A 186 -19.96 2.43 10.63
N ASP A 187 -20.97 2.74 11.43
CA ASP A 187 -21.20 4.09 11.97
C ASP A 187 -20.14 4.53 12.99
N GLU A 188 -19.37 3.60 13.53
CA GLU A 188 -18.20 3.90 14.37
C GLU A 188 -16.89 3.96 13.58
N CYS A 189 -16.90 3.59 12.29
CA CYS A 189 -15.70 3.36 11.49
C CYS A 189 -15.18 4.60 10.77
N VAL A 190 -13.86 4.74 10.71
CA VAL A 190 -13.16 5.59 9.74
C VAL A 190 -12.73 4.73 8.55
N VAL A 191 -13.22 5.08 7.36
CA VAL A 191 -12.99 4.30 6.12
C VAL A 191 -12.07 5.06 5.17
N ALA A 192 -11.07 4.39 4.61
CA ALA A 192 -10.29 4.92 3.49
C ALA A 192 -10.91 4.53 2.14
N ILE A 193 -10.96 5.48 1.22
CA ILE A 193 -11.50 5.38 -0.14
C ILE A 193 -10.58 6.13 -1.11
N GLU A 194 -10.62 5.79 -2.39
CA GLU A 194 -9.89 6.53 -3.42
C GLU A 194 -10.67 6.60 -4.75
N TYR A 195 -10.58 7.76 -5.39
CA TYR A 195 -11.17 8.02 -6.71
C TYR A 195 -10.62 7.14 -7.83
N GLY A 196 -9.47 6.48 -7.64
CA GLY A 196 -8.77 5.73 -8.68
C GLY A 196 -8.30 6.64 -9.82
N SER A 197 -7.95 6.07 -10.97
CA SER A 197 -7.57 6.82 -12.19
C SER A 197 -8.77 7.08 -13.12
N ASP A 198 -9.74 6.17 -13.15
CA ASP A 198 -10.96 6.31 -13.95
C ASP A 198 -11.83 7.48 -13.45
N ARG A 199 -12.35 8.29 -14.37
CA ARG A 199 -13.28 9.40 -14.09
C ARG A 199 -14.62 9.24 -14.80
N SER A 200 -14.85 8.08 -15.40
CA SER A 200 -16.08 7.72 -16.11
C SER A 200 -16.25 6.20 -16.13
N GLY A 201 -17.38 5.70 -16.64
CA GLY A 201 -17.68 4.27 -16.69
C GLY A 201 -18.37 3.73 -15.44
N GLU A 202 -18.63 2.42 -15.42
CA GLU A 202 -19.39 1.76 -14.35
C GLU A 202 -18.60 1.63 -13.05
N ASN A 203 -17.29 1.36 -13.12
CA ASN A 203 -16.42 1.31 -11.94
C ASN A 203 -16.42 2.65 -11.19
N TRP A 204 -16.23 3.75 -11.91
CA TRP A 204 -16.28 5.10 -11.35
C TRP A 204 -17.61 5.39 -10.65
N ARG A 205 -18.74 5.11 -11.33
CA ARG A 205 -20.08 5.32 -10.75
C ARG A 205 -20.30 4.45 -9.51
N THR A 206 -19.93 3.16 -9.58
CA THR A 206 -20.03 2.23 -8.45
C THR A 206 -19.27 2.77 -7.24
N LYS A 207 -18.07 3.32 -7.43
CA LYS A 207 -17.30 3.94 -6.34
C LYS A 207 -18.04 5.12 -5.71
N VAL A 208 -18.41 6.11 -6.53
CA VAL A 208 -19.06 7.35 -6.06
C VAL A 208 -20.39 7.07 -5.36
N ASP A 209 -21.23 6.22 -5.94
CA ASP A 209 -22.54 5.87 -5.39
C ASP A 209 -22.39 5.08 -4.08
N THR A 210 -21.37 4.21 -3.99
CA THR A 210 -21.05 3.49 -2.75
C THR A 210 -20.61 4.46 -1.65
N TRP A 211 -19.78 5.46 -1.94
CA TRP A 211 -19.37 6.43 -0.92
C TRP A 211 -20.51 7.31 -0.45
N ALA A 212 -21.39 7.71 -1.37
CA ALA A 212 -22.61 8.42 -1.00
C ALA A 212 -23.44 7.57 -0.02
N ALA A 213 -23.58 6.27 -0.29
CA ALA A 213 -24.28 5.35 0.59
C ALA A 213 -23.58 5.13 1.94
N LEU A 214 -22.25 5.08 1.97
CA LEU A 214 -21.49 4.96 3.22
C LEU A 214 -21.60 6.23 4.08
N GLY A 215 -21.57 7.41 3.45
CA GLY A 215 -21.58 8.70 4.15
C GLY A 215 -22.97 9.23 4.52
N ALA A 216 -24.03 8.82 3.81
CA ALA A 216 -25.39 9.25 4.10
C ALA A 216 -25.85 8.83 5.49
N SER A 217 -26.77 9.61 6.08
CA SER A 217 -27.33 9.32 7.40
C SER A 217 -28.14 8.03 7.40
N LYS A 218 -28.31 7.41 8.57
CA LYS A 218 -29.15 6.21 8.72
C LYS A 218 -30.62 6.45 8.32
N ASP A 219 -31.15 7.65 8.58
CA ASP A 219 -32.51 8.04 8.19
C ASP A 219 -32.70 8.15 6.67
N GLU A 220 -31.63 8.41 5.93
CA GLU A 220 -31.59 8.39 4.46
C GLU A 220 -31.18 7.02 3.90
N GLY A 221 -31.05 6.00 4.76
CA GLY A 221 -30.66 4.64 4.37
C GLY A 221 -29.16 4.46 4.09
N GLY A 222 -28.32 5.35 4.61
CA GLY A 222 -26.86 5.24 4.56
C GLY A 222 -26.23 4.57 5.78
N ALA A 223 -24.94 4.25 5.68
CA ALA A 223 -24.19 3.60 6.76
C ALA A 223 -23.80 4.58 7.87
N MET A 224 -23.72 5.87 7.54
CA MET A 224 -23.31 6.95 8.43
C MET A 224 -21.92 6.70 9.05
N VAL A 225 -20.95 6.29 8.22
CA VAL A 225 -19.57 6.11 8.67
C VAL A 225 -19.07 7.37 9.39
N HIS A 226 -18.32 7.19 10.49
CA HIS A 226 -17.81 8.32 11.28
C HIS A 226 -17.03 9.31 10.41
N SER A 227 -16.22 8.80 9.48
CA SER A 227 -15.49 9.64 8.53
C SER A 227 -14.91 8.84 7.38
N ALA A 228 -14.59 9.54 6.28
CA ALA A 228 -13.84 8.99 5.16
C ALA A 228 -12.48 9.66 5.00
N ARG A 229 -11.49 8.95 4.46
CA ARG A 229 -10.17 9.48 4.07
C ARG A 229 -9.89 9.09 2.62
N ALA A 230 -9.31 10.01 1.86
CA ALA A 230 -8.68 9.73 0.57
C ALA A 230 -7.27 10.29 0.66
N LEU A 231 -6.28 9.41 0.79
CA LEU A 231 -4.91 9.74 1.16
C LEU A 231 -3.94 9.55 -0.01
N GLY A 232 -4.33 8.82 -1.05
CA GLY A 232 -3.64 8.71 -2.33
C GLY A 232 -2.49 7.71 -2.38
N SER A 233 -2.41 6.74 -1.46
CA SER A 233 -1.49 5.59 -1.55
C SER A 233 -2.17 4.35 -0.97
N ALA A 234 -2.32 3.32 -1.80
CA ALA A 234 -2.99 2.08 -1.43
C ALA A 234 -2.20 1.29 -0.39
N ALA A 235 -0.88 1.22 -0.53
CA ALA A 235 0.02 0.53 0.38
C ALA A 235 -0.02 1.16 1.78
N LEU A 236 0.00 2.50 1.86
CA LEU A 236 -0.10 3.20 3.14
C LEU A 236 -1.52 3.15 3.73
N ASN A 237 -2.57 3.16 2.91
CA ASN A 237 -3.94 2.94 3.40
C ASN A 237 -4.08 1.56 4.06
N LEU A 238 -3.55 0.50 3.45
CA LEU A 238 -3.48 -0.83 4.06
C LEU A 238 -2.67 -0.82 5.37
N CYS A 239 -1.55 -0.10 5.41
CA CYS A 239 -0.77 0.05 6.64
C CYS A 239 -1.52 0.81 7.74
N GLY A 240 -2.32 1.83 7.39
CA GLY A 240 -3.18 2.53 8.34
C GLY A 240 -4.29 1.65 8.92
N VAL A 241 -4.84 0.74 8.11
CA VAL A 241 -5.78 -0.29 8.58
C VAL A 241 -5.06 -1.28 9.51
N ALA A 242 -3.87 -1.75 9.14
CA ALA A 242 -3.06 -2.63 9.98
C ALA A 242 -2.68 -1.98 11.32
N GLU A 243 -2.39 -0.67 11.29
CA GLU A 243 -2.06 0.13 12.47
C GLU A 243 -3.25 0.31 13.43
N GLY A 244 -4.47 0.31 12.88
CA GLY A 244 -5.71 0.59 13.58
C GLY A 244 -6.08 2.07 13.63
N THR A 245 -5.48 2.90 12.76
CA THR A 245 -5.87 4.32 12.58
C THR A 245 -6.97 4.49 11.53
N LEU A 246 -7.16 3.48 10.68
CA LEU A 246 -8.31 3.28 9.82
C LEU A 246 -8.99 1.96 10.21
N ASP A 247 -10.31 1.90 10.13
CA ASP A 247 -11.07 0.67 10.42
C ASP A 247 -11.22 -0.21 9.16
N ALA A 248 -11.39 0.43 8.01
CA ALA A 248 -11.50 -0.25 6.73
C ALA A 248 -10.88 0.56 5.58
N TYR A 249 -10.51 -0.14 4.50
CA TYR A 249 -10.08 0.45 3.23
C TYR A 249 -10.74 -0.31 2.09
N TRP A 250 -11.40 0.41 1.19
CA TRP A 250 -12.13 -0.19 0.07
C TRP A 250 -11.73 0.48 -1.24
N GLU A 251 -11.15 -0.31 -2.14
CA GLU A 251 -10.77 0.17 -3.46
C GLU A 251 -10.80 -0.94 -4.52
N GLY A 252 -11.20 -0.56 -5.74
CA GLY A 252 -10.95 -1.33 -6.95
C GLY A 252 -10.04 -0.59 -7.91
N GLY A 253 -9.29 -1.35 -8.71
CA GLY A 253 -8.33 -0.84 -9.68
C GLY A 253 -6.89 -0.85 -9.19
N CYS A 254 -6.62 -1.28 -7.95
CA CYS A 254 -5.27 -1.45 -7.43
C CYS A 254 -4.58 -2.67 -8.04
N TRP A 255 -3.31 -2.55 -8.43
CA TRP A 255 -2.50 -3.64 -8.94
C TRP A 255 -1.91 -4.48 -7.81
N ALA A 256 -1.24 -5.58 -8.16
CA ALA A 256 -0.62 -6.43 -7.16
C ALA A 256 0.47 -5.68 -6.37
N TRP A 257 1.18 -4.75 -7.02
CA TRP A 257 2.26 -3.95 -6.40
C TRP A 257 1.74 -2.93 -5.37
N ASP A 258 0.57 -2.33 -5.63
CA ASP A 258 -0.13 -1.44 -4.69
C ASP A 258 -0.49 -2.13 -3.36
N VAL A 259 -0.78 -3.44 -3.39
CA VAL A 259 -1.37 -4.14 -2.24
C VAL A 259 -0.48 -5.21 -1.62
N CYS A 260 0.46 -5.82 -2.35
CA CYS A 260 1.15 -7.03 -1.89
C CYS A 260 1.87 -6.82 -0.54
N ALA A 261 2.63 -5.73 -0.39
CA ALA A 261 3.35 -5.48 0.85
C ALA A 261 2.41 -5.13 2.01
N GLY A 262 1.49 -4.18 1.78
CA GLY A 262 0.48 -3.76 2.76
C GLY A 262 -0.44 -4.90 3.21
N TRP A 263 -0.72 -5.87 2.32
CA TRP A 263 -1.50 -7.08 2.63
C TRP A 263 -0.83 -7.93 3.69
N VAL A 264 0.48 -8.16 3.59
CA VAL A 264 1.23 -8.91 4.61
C VAL A 264 1.17 -8.17 5.95
N VAL A 265 1.43 -6.85 5.92
CA VAL A 265 1.39 -6.00 7.13
C VAL A 265 0.00 -6.10 7.80
N LEU A 266 -1.08 -6.02 7.03
CA LEU A 266 -2.45 -6.12 7.51
C LEU A 266 -2.78 -7.49 8.10
N LYS A 267 -2.52 -8.58 7.36
CA LYS A 267 -2.85 -9.93 7.84
C LYS A 267 -2.09 -10.29 9.11
N GLU A 268 -0.81 -9.90 9.18
CA GLU A 268 0.01 -10.16 10.36
C GLU A 268 -0.33 -9.26 11.55
N ALA A 269 -1.06 -8.16 11.33
CA ALA A 269 -1.72 -7.37 12.38
C ALA A 269 -3.10 -7.94 12.80
N GLY A 270 -3.49 -9.11 12.25
CA GLY A 270 -4.78 -9.75 12.51
C GLY A 270 -5.96 -9.17 11.70
N GLY A 271 -5.68 -8.33 10.71
CA GLY A 271 -6.68 -7.83 9.77
C GLY A 271 -7.11 -8.86 8.73
N VAL A 272 -8.19 -8.56 8.03
CA VAL A 272 -8.70 -9.35 6.90
C VAL A 272 -8.74 -8.51 5.64
N ILE A 273 -8.60 -9.16 4.50
CA ILE A 273 -8.75 -8.54 3.18
C ILE A 273 -9.48 -9.53 2.26
N VAL A 274 -10.54 -9.04 1.64
CA VAL A 274 -11.51 -9.82 0.86
C VAL A 274 -11.83 -9.09 -0.44
N ASP A 275 -12.70 -9.67 -1.27
CA ASP A 275 -13.15 -9.02 -2.50
C ASP A 275 -13.85 -7.68 -2.18
N GLY A 276 -13.50 -6.64 -2.93
CA GLY A 276 -14.21 -5.36 -2.88
C GLY A 276 -15.68 -5.51 -3.32
N ASN A 277 -16.00 -6.51 -4.14
CA ASN A 277 -17.37 -6.88 -4.46
C ASN A 277 -17.98 -7.86 -3.44
N PRO A 278 -19.31 -7.83 -3.22
CA PRO A 278 -19.98 -8.77 -2.33
C PRO A 278 -19.79 -10.24 -2.68
N GLY A 279 -19.53 -11.05 -1.65
CA GLY A 279 -19.74 -12.50 -1.68
C GLY A 279 -18.49 -13.37 -1.82
N ARG A 280 -17.28 -12.80 -1.88
CA ARG A 280 -16.04 -13.58 -2.00
C ARG A 280 -15.00 -13.19 -0.96
N TRP A 281 -14.65 -14.17 -0.11
CA TRP A 281 -13.71 -14.00 1.01
C TRP A 281 -12.26 -14.31 0.62
N GLU A 282 -12.05 -15.32 -0.21
CA GLU A 282 -10.71 -15.75 -0.62
C GLU A 282 -10.41 -15.26 -2.03
N ILE A 283 -9.39 -14.41 -2.13
CA ILE A 283 -8.96 -13.75 -3.35
C ILE A 283 -7.43 -13.81 -3.48
N PRO A 284 -6.88 -13.94 -4.69
CA PRO A 284 -5.44 -13.83 -4.91
C PRO A 284 -4.97 -12.37 -4.78
N VAL A 285 -3.66 -12.15 -4.61
CA VAL A 285 -3.08 -10.80 -4.48
C VAL A 285 -3.23 -9.93 -5.74
N ASP A 286 -3.46 -10.52 -6.91
CA ASP A 286 -3.65 -9.82 -8.18
C ASP A 286 -5.13 -9.57 -8.53
N HIS A 287 -6.06 -9.73 -7.57
CA HIS A 287 -7.52 -9.71 -7.78
C HIS A 287 -8.15 -8.35 -8.17
N ARG A 288 -7.39 -7.26 -8.05
CA ARG A 288 -7.74 -5.87 -8.44
C ARG A 288 -8.82 -5.16 -7.60
N LYS A 289 -9.48 -5.83 -6.66
CA LYS A 289 -10.64 -5.30 -5.91
C LYS A 289 -10.60 -5.74 -4.46
N TYR A 290 -10.48 -4.80 -3.53
CA TYR A 290 -10.14 -5.14 -2.16
C TYR A 290 -11.03 -4.40 -1.17
N LEU A 291 -11.50 -5.15 -0.16
CA LEU A 291 -11.99 -4.61 1.10
C LEU A 291 -11.08 -5.12 2.21
N ALA A 292 -10.30 -4.22 2.79
CA ALA A 292 -9.46 -4.47 3.95
C ALA A 292 -10.15 -3.98 5.23
N VAL A 293 -10.10 -4.78 6.29
CA VAL A 293 -10.65 -4.46 7.61
C VAL A 293 -9.60 -4.76 8.68
N ARG A 294 -9.41 -3.84 9.63
CA ARG A 294 -8.39 -3.96 10.67
C ARG A 294 -8.61 -5.18 11.57
N GLY A 295 -7.56 -5.56 12.31
CA GLY A 295 -7.68 -6.53 13.39
C GLY A 295 -8.61 -6.07 14.50
N ALA A 296 -9.33 -7.00 15.10
CA ALA A 296 -10.18 -6.81 16.27
C ALA A 296 -9.95 -7.96 17.27
N GLU A 297 -10.14 -7.70 18.56
CA GLU A 297 -9.94 -8.72 19.60
C GLU A 297 -10.79 -9.98 19.32
N GLY A 298 -10.12 -11.13 19.17
CA GLY A 298 -10.77 -12.40 18.83
C GLY A 298 -11.53 -12.40 17.50
N SER A 299 -11.15 -11.54 16.55
CA SER A 299 -11.82 -11.35 15.26
C SER A 299 -13.30 -10.92 15.35
N LYS A 300 -13.72 -10.42 16.51
CA LYS A 300 -15.11 -9.99 16.75
C LYS A 300 -15.47 -8.83 15.83
N GLY A 301 -16.54 -9.00 15.06
CA GLY A 301 -17.10 -7.94 14.22
C GLY A 301 -16.45 -7.79 12.86
N GLN A 302 -15.31 -8.44 12.57
CA GLN A 302 -14.70 -8.33 11.23
C GLN A 302 -15.62 -8.91 10.16
N ARG A 303 -16.28 -10.04 10.45
CA ARG A 303 -17.20 -10.68 9.52
C ARG A 303 -18.44 -9.83 9.28
N GLU A 304 -19.04 -9.40 10.38
CA GLU A 304 -20.25 -8.59 10.39
C GLU A 304 -20.01 -7.25 9.67
N LEU A 305 -18.85 -6.61 9.89
CA LEU A 305 -18.49 -5.35 9.22
C LEU A 305 -18.31 -5.53 7.70
N VAL A 306 -17.67 -6.62 7.26
CA VAL A 306 -17.53 -6.92 5.82
C VAL A 306 -18.91 -7.13 5.18
N GLU A 307 -19.78 -7.91 5.82
CA GLU A 307 -21.13 -8.17 5.32
C GLU A 307 -21.99 -6.90 5.31
N GLU A 308 -21.87 -6.06 6.35
CA GLU A 308 -22.51 -4.74 6.41
C GLU A 308 -22.01 -3.83 5.29
N PHE A 309 -20.68 -3.70 5.11
CA PHE A 309 -20.07 -2.89 4.05
C PHE A 309 -20.56 -3.31 2.67
N TRP A 310 -20.56 -4.61 2.39
CA TRP A 310 -21.08 -5.16 1.13
C TRP A 310 -22.55 -4.82 0.89
N GLY A 311 -23.37 -4.65 1.94
CA GLY A 311 -24.75 -4.17 1.84
C GLY A 311 -24.87 -2.73 1.31
N PHE A 312 -23.82 -1.91 1.43
CA PHE A 312 -23.77 -0.53 0.95
C PHE A 312 -23.10 -0.36 -0.43
N VAL A 313 -22.48 -1.41 -0.99
CA VAL A 313 -21.88 -1.35 -2.33
C VAL A 313 -22.95 -1.16 -3.41
N LYS A 314 -22.87 -0.06 -4.16
CA LYS A 314 -23.83 0.34 -5.20
C LYS A 314 -23.36 -0.06 -6.61
N GLY A 315 -23.34 -1.37 -6.88
CA GLY A 315 -22.98 -1.91 -8.19
C GLY A 315 -21.97 -3.06 -8.08
N ARG A 316 -21.21 -3.28 -9.16
CA ARG A 316 -20.09 -4.23 -9.18
C ARG A 316 -18.91 -3.59 -9.90
N MET A 317 -17.74 -3.72 -9.30
CA MET A 317 -16.49 -3.34 -9.94
C MET A 317 -15.99 -4.48 -10.84
N GLU A 318 -15.68 -4.16 -12.09
CA GLU A 318 -15.12 -5.11 -13.06
C GLU A 318 -13.82 -4.52 -13.62
N TYR A 319 -12.71 -5.20 -13.37
CA TYR A 319 -11.39 -4.81 -13.84
C TYR A 319 -10.79 -5.96 -14.62
N GLU A 320 -10.23 -5.66 -15.78
CA GLU A 320 -9.48 -6.61 -16.60
C GLU A 320 -8.07 -6.81 -15.99
N HIS A 321 -7.51 -8.00 -16.23
CA HIS A 321 -6.12 -8.35 -15.91
C HIS A 321 -5.23 -8.16 -17.13
#